data_AF-Q2U1U5-F1
#
_entry.id   AF-Q2U1U5-F1
#
_cell.length_a   1.000
_cell.length_b   1.000
_cell.length_c   1.000
_cell.angle_alpha   90.00
_cell.angle_beta   90.00
_cell.angle_gamma   90.00
#
_symmetry.space_group_name_H-M   'P 1'
#
loop_
_entity.id
_entity.type
_entity.pdbx_description
1 polymer ?
#
loop_
_entity_poly.entity_id
_entity_poly.type
_entity_poly.pdbx_seq_one_letter_code
_entity_poly.pdbx_strand_id
1 'polypeptide(L)'
;MIGVGIERPGYDQFQLTRKTSFVNGFTAVTNIVFAYCGHPAFFGFIAEMKNPHDFPKSLCMLQGFEIILYTVASAVIYRYAGQDVASPALGSAGPVVRKVAYGVAIPTIVIAGVVLGHVAIKNVYVRMLRGTELMHKRNWKSIGVWIGLAVVFWVIAWVIAEAIPVFSNLLSLVSALFVSWFTFGLPGVFWLYIYKGQYFASPMKIFLTLCNVCLFIFGVMICALGLWVSGVAIHNDKSHGSFTCANNAI
;
A
#
# COMPACT_ATOMS: atom_id res chain seq x y z
N MET A 1 5.27 18.22 -9.76
CA MET A 1 5.48 19.42 -8.91
C MET A 1 5.62 20.67 -9.76
N ILE A 2 6.61 20.76 -10.66
CA ILE A 2 6.83 21.94 -11.51
C ILE A 2 5.58 22.30 -12.34
N GLY A 3 4.98 21.33 -13.06
CA GLY A 3 3.79 21.61 -13.88
C GLY A 3 2.60 22.15 -13.07
N VAL A 4 2.28 21.51 -11.94
CA VAL A 4 1.20 21.98 -11.04
C VAL A 4 1.51 23.37 -10.45
N GLY A 5 2.79 23.67 -10.17
CA GLY A 5 3.21 24.99 -9.70
C GLY A 5 3.11 26.11 -10.74
N ILE A 6 3.15 25.76 -12.03
CA ILE A 6 2.96 26.70 -13.14
C ILE A 6 1.46 26.91 -13.39
N GLU A 7 0.68 25.84 -13.49
CA GLU A 7 -0.74 25.90 -13.84
C GLU A 7 -1.62 26.37 -12.68
N ARG A 8 -1.20 26.14 -11.44
CA ARG A 8 -1.86 26.62 -10.20
C ARG A 8 -3.38 26.37 -10.17
N PRO A 9 -3.87 25.15 -10.45
CA PRO A 9 -5.29 24.92 -10.71
C PRO A 9 -6.21 25.20 -9.51
N GLY A 10 -5.69 25.29 -8.28
CA GLY A 10 -6.48 25.59 -7.08
C GLY A 10 -5.81 26.53 -6.09
N TYR A 11 -4.94 27.44 -6.57
CA TYR A 11 -4.14 28.33 -5.71
C TYR A 11 -4.98 29.22 -4.77
N ASP A 12 -6.18 29.63 -5.19
CA ASP A 12 -7.07 30.50 -4.43
C ASP A 12 -8.00 29.76 -3.45
N GLN A 13 -8.09 28.43 -3.55
CA GLN A 13 -8.98 27.60 -2.73
C GLN A 13 -8.24 26.91 -1.56
N PHE A 14 -7.11 27.44 -1.13
CA PHE A 14 -6.35 26.85 -0.03
C PHE A 14 -7.10 26.96 1.30
N GLN A 15 -7.51 25.83 1.88
CA GLN A 15 -8.04 25.77 3.25
C GLN A 15 -7.11 24.93 4.14
N LEU A 16 -6.78 25.47 5.31
CA LEU A 16 -5.97 24.80 6.33
C LEU A 16 -6.77 23.72 7.08
N THR A 17 -8.05 23.96 7.31
CA THR A 17 -8.94 23.02 8.00
C THR A 17 -10.26 22.92 7.24
N ARG A 18 -10.80 21.70 7.19
CA ARG A 18 -12.09 21.41 6.54
C ARG A 18 -12.87 20.44 7.41
N LYS A 19 -14.19 20.65 7.52
CA LYS A 19 -15.08 19.63 8.08
C LYS A 19 -15.14 18.46 7.10
N THR A 20 -14.60 17.31 7.52
CA THR A 20 -14.64 16.06 6.75
C THR A 20 -15.53 15.03 7.45
N SER A 21 -16.14 14.14 6.69
CA SER A 21 -16.85 13.01 7.25
C SER A 21 -15.86 12.02 7.85
N PHE A 22 -16.31 11.20 8.80
CA PHE A 22 -15.47 10.14 9.36
C PHE A 22 -14.95 9.20 8.27
N VAL A 23 -15.79 8.84 7.30
CA VAL A 23 -15.43 7.98 6.15
C VAL A 23 -14.25 8.58 5.38
N ASN A 24 -14.37 9.82 4.91
CA ASN A 24 -13.32 10.46 4.12
C ASN A 24 -12.03 10.68 4.92
N GLY A 25 -12.16 11.07 6.20
CA GLY A 25 -11.03 11.22 7.10
C GLY A 25 -10.28 9.91 7.33
N PHE A 26 -10.99 8.81 7.56
CA PHE A 26 -10.39 7.51 7.80
C PHE A 26 -9.81 6.89 6.51
N THR A 27 -10.45 7.10 5.35
CA THR A 27 -9.89 6.74 4.04
C THR A 27 -8.52 7.42 3.83
N ALA A 28 -8.40 8.71 4.17
CA ALA A 28 -7.12 9.41 4.11
C ALA A 28 -6.07 8.78 5.05
N VAL A 29 -6.43 8.43 6.28
CA VAL A 29 -5.53 7.73 7.23
C VAL A 29 -5.07 6.39 6.66
N THR A 30 -5.96 5.58 6.09
CA THR A 30 -5.59 4.29 5.48
C THR A 30 -4.71 4.44 4.24
N ASN A 31 -4.84 5.53 3.49
CA ASN A 31 -3.96 5.82 2.35
C ASN A 31 -2.57 6.24 2.81
N ILE A 32 -2.45 6.97 3.94
CA ILE A 32 -1.15 7.25 4.56
C ILE A 32 -0.51 5.94 5.03
N VAL A 33 -1.28 5.07 5.69
CA VAL A 33 -0.80 3.74 6.09
C VAL A 33 -0.34 2.91 4.90
N PHE A 34 -1.05 2.98 3.77
CA PHE A 34 -0.64 2.34 2.52
C PHE A 34 0.70 2.90 2.02
N ALA A 35 0.90 4.22 2.08
CA ALA A 35 2.12 4.84 1.56
C ALA A 35 3.41 4.34 2.25
N TYR A 36 3.30 3.83 3.49
CA TYR A 36 4.41 3.25 4.27
C TYR A 36 4.34 1.72 4.34
N CYS A 37 3.68 1.05 3.40
CA CYS A 37 3.57 -0.41 3.38
C CYS A 37 4.81 -1.10 2.76
N GLY A 38 5.92 -1.17 3.49
CA GLY A 38 7.15 -1.88 3.07
C GLY A 38 7.43 -3.21 3.80
N HIS A 39 6.75 -3.43 4.94
CA HIS A 39 7.12 -4.43 5.94
C HIS A 39 7.25 -5.88 5.45
N PRO A 40 6.39 -6.41 4.55
CA PRO A 40 6.52 -7.79 4.09
C PRO A 40 7.85 -8.09 3.40
N ALA A 41 8.46 -7.09 2.75
CA ALA A 41 9.73 -7.25 2.03
C ALA A 41 10.95 -7.21 2.96
N PHE A 42 10.82 -6.70 4.18
CA PHE A 42 11.95 -6.49 5.09
C PHE A 42 12.68 -7.79 5.43
N PHE A 43 11.96 -8.89 5.64
CA PHE A 43 12.59 -10.19 5.89
C PHE A 43 13.47 -10.66 4.72
N GLY A 44 13.01 -10.42 3.48
CA GLY A 44 13.79 -10.73 2.29
C GLY A 44 15.03 -9.84 2.17
N PHE A 45 14.89 -8.54 2.42
CA PHE A 45 16.02 -7.62 2.39
C PHE A 45 17.06 -7.95 3.46
N ILE A 46 16.64 -8.23 4.70
CA ILE A 46 17.53 -8.63 5.79
C ILE A 46 18.31 -9.89 5.42
N ALA A 47 17.66 -10.87 4.78
CA ALA A 47 18.29 -12.13 4.39
C ALA A 47 19.34 -11.96 3.28
N GLU A 48 19.22 -10.94 2.43
CA GLU A 48 20.14 -10.66 1.33
C GLU A 48 21.26 -9.67 1.73
N MET A 49 21.17 -9.03 2.90
CA MET A 49 22.22 -8.13 3.38
C MET A 49 23.49 -8.89 3.75
N LYS A 50 24.65 -8.37 3.31
CA LYS A 50 25.98 -8.88 3.72
C LYS A 50 26.12 -8.95 5.25
N ASN A 51 25.54 -7.97 5.97
CA ASN A 51 25.47 -7.97 7.41
C ASN A 51 24.03 -7.59 7.87
N PRO A 52 23.23 -8.57 8.34
CA PRO A 52 21.86 -8.34 8.82
C PRO A 52 21.74 -7.30 9.95
N HIS A 53 22.78 -7.15 10.78
CA HIS A 53 22.77 -6.19 11.89
C HIS A 53 22.77 -4.72 11.44
N ASP A 54 23.13 -4.44 10.18
CA ASP A 54 23.10 -3.08 9.64
C ASP A 54 21.70 -2.65 9.16
N PHE A 55 20.72 -3.55 9.16
CA PHE A 55 19.35 -3.25 8.70
C PHE A 55 18.71 -2.01 9.36
N PRO A 56 18.84 -1.77 10.69
CA PRO A 56 18.27 -0.57 11.30
C PRO A 56 18.82 0.74 10.72
N LYS A 57 20.07 0.76 10.25
CA LYS A 57 20.66 1.94 9.61
C LYS A 57 19.99 2.21 8.25
N SER A 58 19.84 1.16 7.44
CA SER A 58 19.13 1.23 6.16
C SER A 58 17.67 1.63 6.34
N LEU A 59 16.99 1.09 7.36
CA LEU A 59 15.61 1.43 7.70
C LEU A 59 15.47 2.89 8.11
N CYS A 60 16.36 3.41 8.95
CA CYS A 60 16.34 4.83 9.36
C CYS A 60 16.52 5.77 8.17
N MET A 61 17.44 5.45 7.26
CA MET A 61 17.65 6.21 6.03
C MET A 61 16.41 6.18 5.12
N LEU A 62 15.84 4.99 4.91
CA LEU A 62 14.62 4.80 4.10
C LEU A 62 13.47 5.62 4.66
N GLN A 63 13.16 5.44 5.95
CA GLN A 63 12.03 6.09 6.59
C GLN A 63 12.21 7.62 6.65
N GLY A 64 13.42 8.10 6.94
CA GLY A 64 13.73 9.51 6.93
C GLY A 64 13.54 10.14 5.56
N PHE A 65 14.04 9.49 4.51
CA PHE A 65 13.88 9.95 3.13
C PHE A 65 12.40 9.94 2.70
N GLU A 66 11.65 8.87 2.98
CA GLU A 66 10.23 8.77 2.65
C GLU A 66 9.39 9.85 3.33
N ILE A 67 9.59 10.07 4.63
CA ILE A 67 8.85 11.10 5.38
C ILE A 67 9.10 12.48 4.76
N ILE A 68 10.36 12.82 4.48
CA ILE A 68 10.71 14.12 3.88
C ILE A 68 10.08 14.23 2.49
N LEU A 69 10.27 13.22 1.64
CA LEU A 69 9.77 13.21 0.27
C LEU A 69 8.24 13.35 0.23
N TYR A 70 7.51 12.52 0.99
CA TYR A 70 6.05 12.52 0.99
C TYR A 70 5.48 13.80 1.61
N THR A 71 6.10 14.34 2.66
CA THR A 71 5.65 15.58 3.29
C THR A 71 5.88 16.78 2.37
N VAL A 72 7.06 16.90 1.77
CA VAL A 72 7.36 17.99 0.83
C VAL A 72 6.51 17.86 -0.44
N ALA A 73 6.38 16.66 -0.99
CA ALA A 73 5.55 16.42 -2.18
C ALA A 73 4.09 16.78 -1.93
N SER A 74 3.50 16.28 -0.83
CA SER A 74 2.10 16.56 -0.49
C SER A 74 1.85 18.04 -0.21
N ALA A 75 2.72 18.71 0.55
CA ALA A 75 2.60 20.13 0.85
C ALA A 75 2.65 21.00 -0.43
N VAL A 76 3.59 20.74 -1.32
CA VAL A 76 3.73 21.49 -2.57
C VAL A 76 2.55 21.22 -3.51
N ILE A 77 2.14 19.96 -3.67
CA ILE A 77 0.98 19.61 -4.51
C ILE A 77 -0.27 20.29 -3.97
N TYR A 78 -0.55 20.18 -2.67
CA TYR A 78 -1.73 20.79 -2.06
C TYR A 78 -1.71 22.32 -2.15
N ARG A 79 -0.55 22.95 -1.99
CA ARG A 79 -0.41 24.41 -2.08
C ARG A 79 -0.75 24.98 -3.46
N TYR A 80 -0.50 24.23 -4.54
CA TYR A 80 -0.70 24.69 -5.92
C TYR A 80 -1.97 24.10 -6.57
N ALA A 81 -2.31 22.85 -6.26
CA ALA A 81 -3.51 22.19 -6.77
C ALA A 81 -4.78 22.50 -5.98
N GLY A 82 -4.67 22.99 -4.74
CA GLY A 82 -5.83 23.31 -3.90
C GLY A 82 -6.49 22.07 -3.32
N GLN A 83 -7.80 22.15 -3.06
CA GLN A 83 -8.54 21.09 -2.35
C GLN A 83 -8.92 19.90 -3.24
N ASP A 84 -9.11 20.14 -4.53
CA ASP A 84 -9.62 19.14 -5.48
C ASP A 84 -8.47 18.38 -6.14
N VAL A 85 -7.52 17.91 -5.33
CA VAL A 85 -6.40 17.07 -5.81
C VAL A 85 -6.95 15.69 -6.19
N ALA A 86 -6.90 15.38 -7.48
CA ALA A 86 -7.24 14.05 -8.00
C ALA A 86 -6.31 12.99 -7.42
N SER A 87 -6.82 11.77 -7.21
CA SER A 87 -6.03 10.61 -6.77
C SER A 87 -5.99 9.55 -7.88
N PRO A 88 -4.87 9.30 -8.57
CA PRO A 88 -3.51 9.75 -8.25
C PRO A 88 -3.23 11.23 -8.57
N ALA A 89 -2.34 11.86 -7.80
CA ALA A 89 -2.01 13.28 -7.88
C ALA A 89 -1.53 13.76 -9.27
N LEU A 90 -0.98 12.87 -10.10
CA LEU A 90 -0.61 13.17 -11.49
C LEU A 90 -1.83 13.64 -12.31
N GLY A 91 -3.03 13.21 -11.93
CA GLY A 91 -4.30 13.62 -12.53
C GLY A 91 -4.60 15.11 -12.44
N SER A 92 -4.05 15.77 -11.40
CA SER A 92 -4.24 17.20 -11.10
C SER A 92 -3.37 18.12 -11.94
N ALA A 93 -2.40 17.59 -12.68
CA ALA A 93 -1.64 18.36 -13.63
C ALA A 93 -2.44 18.55 -14.93
N GLY A 94 -2.15 19.62 -15.65
CA GLY A 94 -2.78 19.95 -16.91
C GLY A 94 -2.40 18.96 -18.00
N PRO A 95 -3.10 19.03 -19.14
CA PRO A 95 -3.25 17.91 -20.06
C PRO A 95 -1.93 17.41 -20.65
N VAL A 96 -0.98 18.30 -20.93
CA VAL A 96 0.33 17.95 -21.50
C VAL A 96 1.22 17.31 -20.44
N VAL A 97 1.39 17.99 -19.29
CA VAL A 97 2.25 17.50 -18.21
C VAL A 97 1.75 16.17 -17.66
N ARG A 98 0.43 16.01 -17.49
CA ARG A 98 -0.18 14.76 -17.06
C ARG A 98 0.16 13.60 -17.99
N LYS A 99 0.01 13.78 -19.31
CA LYS A 99 0.34 12.73 -20.29
C LYS A 99 1.81 12.34 -20.26
N VAL A 100 2.72 13.33 -20.19
CA VAL A 100 4.16 13.06 -20.09
C VAL A 100 4.49 12.34 -18.78
N ALA A 101 3.94 12.80 -17.65
CA ALA A 101 4.17 12.20 -16.35
C ALA A 101 3.67 10.74 -16.28
N TYR A 102 2.47 10.45 -16.79
CA TYR A 102 1.98 9.08 -16.91
C TYR A 102 2.81 8.26 -17.89
N GLY A 103 3.28 8.84 -19.00
CA GLY A 103 4.19 8.15 -19.93
C GLY A 103 5.48 7.67 -19.28
N VAL A 104 6.07 8.48 -18.38
CA VAL A 104 7.25 8.09 -17.59
C VAL A 104 6.90 7.12 -16.46
N ALA A 105 5.71 7.26 -15.86
CA ALA A 105 5.27 6.41 -14.74
C ALA A 105 4.80 5.01 -15.17
N ILE A 106 4.26 4.85 -16.38
CA ILE A 106 3.73 3.55 -16.85
C ILE A 106 4.80 2.44 -16.80
N PRO A 107 6.03 2.61 -17.33
CA PRO A 107 7.05 1.58 -17.24
C PRO A 107 7.37 1.17 -15.80
N THR A 108 7.48 2.14 -14.88
CA THR A 108 7.81 1.86 -13.49
C THR A 108 6.66 1.16 -12.76
N ILE A 109 5.42 1.58 -13.01
CA ILE A 109 4.20 0.95 -12.47
C ILE A 109 4.08 -0.50 -12.96
N VAL A 110 4.26 -0.73 -14.27
CA VAL A 110 4.17 -2.07 -14.87
C VAL A 110 5.25 -2.98 -14.31
N ILE A 111 6.52 -2.52 -14.25
CA ILE A 111 7.62 -3.32 -13.70
C ILE A 111 7.35 -3.64 -12.22
N ALA A 112 6.95 -2.66 -11.42
CA ALA A 112 6.64 -2.88 -10.00
C ALA A 112 5.52 -3.92 -9.80
N GLY A 113 4.43 -3.79 -10.56
CA GLY A 113 3.31 -4.73 -10.52
C GLY A 113 3.71 -6.14 -10.95
N VAL A 114 4.49 -6.28 -12.03
CA VAL A 114 4.95 -7.58 -12.54
C VAL A 114 5.90 -8.26 -11.56
N VAL A 115 6.83 -7.51 -10.95
CA VAL A 115 7.78 -8.08 -9.97
C VAL A 115 7.03 -8.59 -8.74
N LEU A 116 6.14 -7.79 -8.17
CA LEU A 116 5.34 -8.18 -6.99
C LEU A 116 4.41 -9.35 -7.30
N GLY A 117 3.72 -9.31 -8.46
CA GLY A 117 2.88 -10.40 -8.94
C GLY A 117 3.68 -11.68 -9.15
N HIS A 118 4.88 -11.59 -9.74
CA HIS A 118 5.77 -12.73 -9.92
C HIS A 118 6.18 -13.35 -8.58
N VAL A 119 6.55 -12.54 -7.58
CA VAL A 119 6.89 -13.02 -6.23
C VAL A 119 5.70 -13.74 -5.59
N ALA A 120 4.48 -13.20 -5.73
CA ALA A 120 3.27 -13.84 -5.21
C ALA A 120 2.99 -15.20 -5.89
N ILE A 121 3.01 -15.24 -7.24
CA ILE A 121 2.81 -16.48 -8.02
C ILE A 121 3.87 -17.51 -7.67
N LYS A 122 5.15 -17.11 -7.59
CA LYS A 122 6.26 -17.99 -7.21
C LYS A 122 6.08 -18.53 -5.80
N ASN A 123 5.64 -17.71 -4.85
CA ASN A 123 5.38 -18.15 -3.49
C ASN A 123 4.32 -19.26 -3.45
N VAL A 124 3.22 -19.12 -4.19
CA VAL A 124 2.17 -20.14 -4.29
C VAL A 124 2.69 -21.40 -4.98
N TYR A 125 3.36 -21.25 -6.12
CA TYR A 125 3.95 -22.36 -6.88
C TYR A 125 4.90 -23.19 -6.01
N VAL A 126 5.82 -22.54 -5.28
CA VAL A 126 6.77 -23.21 -4.39
C VAL A 126 6.05 -23.91 -3.25
N ARG A 127 5.00 -23.32 -2.63
CA ARG A 127 4.25 -24.03 -1.58
C ARG A 127 3.51 -25.25 -2.11
N MET A 128 2.89 -25.16 -3.29
CA MET A 128 2.12 -26.26 -3.88
C MET A 128 2.99 -27.42 -4.33
N LEU A 129 4.17 -27.14 -4.89
CA LEU A 129 5.05 -28.14 -5.48
C LEU A 129 6.24 -28.51 -4.58
N ARG A 130 6.31 -27.96 -3.36
CA ARG A 130 7.35 -28.31 -2.39
C ARG A 130 7.34 -29.81 -2.13
N GLY A 131 8.48 -30.47 -2.30
CA GLY A 131 8.61 -31.92 -2.11
C GLY A 131 8.20 -32.76 -3.32
N THR A 132 7.80 -32.15 -4.44
CA THR A 132 7.54 -32.86 -5.70
C THR A 132 8.74 -32.73 -6.66
N GLU A 133 8.93 -33.73 -7.54
CA GLU A 133 9.97 -33.65 -8.58
C GLU A 133 9.67 -32.61 -9.68
N LEU A 134 8.44 -32.09 -9.72
CA LEU A 134 7.99 -31.11 -10.72
C LEU A 134 8.60 -29.72 -10.51
N MET A 135 9.09 -29.43 -9.30
CA MET A 135 9.60 -28.11 -8.93
C MET A 135 10.89 -27.75 -9.66
N HIS A 136 11.77 -28.74 -9.89
CA HIS A 136 13.08 -28.54 -10.51
C HIS A 136 13.17 -29.03 -11.96
N LYS A 137 12.09 -29.62 -12.50
CA LYS A 137 12.06 -30.18 -13.86
C LYS A 137 11.30 -29.27 -14.81
N ARG A 138 11.91 -28.93 -15.95
CA ARG A 138 11.26 -28.19 -17.04
C ARG A 138 10.38 -29.12 -17.90
N ASN A 139 9.32 -29.67 -17.30
CA ASN A 139 8.34 -30.51 -18.02
C ASN A 139 7.08 -29.71 -18.37
N TRP A 140 6.30 -30.21 -19.34
CA TRP A 140 5.07 -29.57 -19.79
C TRP A 140 4.04 -29.37 -18.67
N LYS A 141 4.02 -30.27 -17.66
CA LYS A 141 3.15 -30.18 -16.49
C LYS A 141 3.53 -29.01 -15.57
N SER A 142 4.82 -28.81 -15.33
CA SER A 142 5.40 -27.73 -14.52
C SER A 142 5.18 -26.37 -15.17
N ILE A 143 5.41 -26.28 -16.48
CA ILE A 143 5.10 -25.09 -17.28
C ILE A 143 3.60 -24.80 -17.27
N GLY A 144 2.75 -25.83 -17.45
CA GLY A 144 1.29 -25.69 -17.42
C GLY A 144 0.78 -25.18 -16.07
N VAL A 145 1.29 -25.71 -14.95
CA VAL A 145 0.94 -25.23 -13.61
C VAL A 145 1.40 -23.78 -13.41
N TRP A 146 2.60 -23.43 -13.86
CA TRP A 146 3.10 -22.06 -13.78
C TRP A 146 2.23 -21.07 -14.56
N ILE A 147 1.93 -21.37 -15.83
CA ILE A 147 1.06 -20.54 -16.68
C ILE A 147 -0.34 -20.45 -16.09
N GLY A 148 -0.91 -21.57 -15.63
CA GLY A 148 -2.23 -21.61 -15.01
C GLY A 148 -2.32 -20.71 -13.77
N LEU A 149 -1.33 -20.79 -12.87
CA LEU A 149 -1.25 -19.91 -11.71
C LEU A 149 -1.12 -18.44 -12.10
N ALA A 150 -0.29 -18.13 -13.10
CA ALA A 150 -0.12 -16.76 -13.58
C ALA A 150 -1.43 -16.19 -14.16
N VAL A 151 -2.12 -16.95 -15.02
CA VAL A 151 -3.40 -16.53 -15.62
C VAL A 151 -4.45 -16.31 -14.53
N VAL A 152 -4.62 -17.26 -13.60
CA VAL A 152 -5.59 -17.13 -12.51
C VAL A 152 -5.30 -15.89 -11.67
N PHE A 153 -4.03 -15.66 -11.31
CA PHE A 153 -3.62 -14.52 -10.50
C PHE A 153 -3.92 -13.19 -11.20
N TRP A 154 -3.57 -13.05 -12.48
CA TRP A 154 -3.81 -11.82 -13.24
C TRP A 154 -5.30 -11.58 -13.53
N VAL A 155 -6.09 -12.63 -13.74
CA VAL A 155 -7.54 -12.51 -13.88
C VAL A 155 -8.17 -12.00 -12.59
N ILE A 156 -7.77 -12.53 -11.42
CA ILE A 156 -8.25 -12.04 -10.12
C ILE A 156 -7.87 -10.56 -9.93
N ALA A 157 -6.62 -10.20 -10.22
CA ALA A 157 -6.16 -8.81 -10.12
C ALA A 157 -6.96 -7.87 -11.04
N TRP A 158 -7.23 -8.28 -12.27
CA TRP A 158 -8.06 -7.53 -13.22
C TRP A 158 -9.49 -7.35 -12.73
N VAL A 159 -10.13 -8.42 -12.23
CA VAL A 159 -11.48 -8.35 -11.67
C VAL A 159 -11.55 -7.37 -10.50
N ILE A 160 -10.58 -7.40 -9.58
CA ILE A 160 -10.55 -6.47 -8.44
C ILE A 160 -10.38 -5.02 -8.92
N ALA A 161 -9.51 -4.79 -9.91
CA ALA A 161 -9.25 -3.46 -10.45
C ALA A 161 -10.48 -2.85 -11.15
N GLU A 162 -11.25 -3.65 -11.90
CA GLU A 162 -12.47 -3.18 -12.59
C GLU A 162 -13.70 -3.12 -11.67
N ALA A 163 -13.70 -3.88 -10.58
CA ALA A 163 -14.81 -3.90 -9.62
C ALA A 163 -14.86 -2.65 -8.73
N ILE A 164 -13.70 -2.08 -8.39
CA ILE A 164 -13.58 -0.90 -7.51
C ILE A 164 -13.14 0.31 -8.35
N PRO A 165 -14.07 1.15 -8.82
CA PRO A 165 -13.80 2.19 -9.82
C PRO A 165 -13.07 3.43 -9.25
N VAL A 166 -12.79 3.47 -7.95
CA VAL A 166 -12.10 4.58 -7.27
C VAL A 166 -10.80 4.09 -6.66
N PHE A 167 -9.68 4.64 -7.12
CA PHE A 167 -8.34 4.21 -6.72
C PHE A 167 -8.10 4.35 -5.20
N SER A 168 -8.51 5.46 -4.60
CA SER A 168 -8.33 5.72 -3.17
C SER A 168 -9.11 4.73 -2.28
N ASN A 169 -10.29 4.28 -2.74
CA ASN A 169 -11.07 3.26 -2.04
C ASN A 169 -10.42 1.87 -2.14
N LEU A 170 -9.86 1.53 -3.30
CA LEU A 170 -9.09 0.29 -3.47
C LEU A 170 -7.88 0.25 -2.53
N LEU A 171 -7.11 1.35 -2.46
CA LEU A 171 -5.98 1.47 -1.54
C LEU A 171 -6.41 1.35 -0.07
N SER A 172 -7.50 2.01 0.31
CA SER A 172 -8.07 1.94 1.66
C SER A 172 -8.44 0.50 2.04
N LEU A 173 -9.09 -0.23 1.12
CA LEU A 173 -9.49 -1.62 1.32
C LEU A 173 -8.28 -2.55 1.49
N VAL A 174 -7.28 -2.42 0.61
CA VAL A 174 -6.04 -3.21 0.69
C VAL A 174 -5.29 -2.91 1.99
N SER A 175 -5.23 -1.64 2.39
CA SER A 175 -4.65 -1.23 3.67
C SER A 175 -5.34 -1.85 4.86
N ALA A 176 -6.66 -1.83 4.88
CA ALA A 176 -7.46 -2.40 5.96
C ALA A 176 -7.26 -3.91 6.07
N LEU A 177 -7.28 -4.64 4.94
CA LEU A 177 -7.19 -6.10 4.93
C LEU A 177 -5.79 -6.63 5.21
N PHE A 178 -4.75 -6.00 4.65
CA PHE A 178 -3.41 -6.58 4.62
C PHE A 178 -2.40 -5.72 5.37
N VAL A 179 -2.33 -4.42 5.05
CA VAL A 179 -1.30 -3.54 5.64
C VAL A 179 -1.47 -3.42 7.15
N SER A 180 -2.72 -3.37 7.64
CA SER A 180 -3.04 -3.33 9.07
C SER A 180 -2.36 -4.47 9.86
N TRP A 181 -2.40 -5.69 9.33
CA TRP A 181 -1.81 -6.87 9.94
C TRP A 181 -0.30 -6.92 9.75
N PHE A 182 0.20 -6.72 8.54
CA PHE A 182 1.64 -6.85 8.27
C PHE A 182 2.47 -5.73 8.88
N THR A 183 1.91 -4.53 9.04
CA THR A 183 2.61 -3.37 9.59
C THR A 183 2.43 -3.22 11.10
N PHE A 184 1.22 -3.47 11.63
CA PHE A 184 0.93 -3.19 13.04
C PHE A 184 0.58 -4.46 13.83
N GLY A 185 -0.36 -5.27 13.32
CA GLY A 185 -0.89 -6.43 14.03
C GLY A 185 0.17 -7.51 14.33
N LEU A 186 0.75 -8.10 13.29
CA LEU A 186 1.72 -9.20 13.38
C LEU A 186 3.00 -8.79 14.10
N PRO A 187 3.63 -7.63 13.82
CA PRO A 187 4.82 -7.21 14.57
C PRO A 187 4.55 -7.07 16.08
N GLY A 188 3.41 -6.49 16.47
CA GLY A 188 3.00 -6.39 17.86
C GLY A 188 2.84 -7.77 18.52
N VAL A 189 2.18 -8.71 17.84
CA VAL A 189 2.01 -10.10 18.32
C VAL A 189 3.35 -10.82 18.43
N PHE A 190 4.22 -10.70 17.43
CA PHE A 190 5.53 -11.36 17.43
C PHE A 190 6.40 -10.88 18.58
N TRP A 191 6.40 -9.58 18.88
CA TRP A 191 7.14 -9.05 20.01
C TRP A 191 6.60 -9.61 21.34
N LEU A 192 5.28 -9.64 21.51
CA LEU A 192 4.64 -10.22 22.71
C LEU A 192 4.90 -11.71 22.85
N TYR A 193 5.00 -12.45 21.74
CA TYR A 193 5.35 -13.86 21.75
C TYR A 193 6.81 -14.09 22.17
N ILE A 194 7.76 -13.33 21.61
CA ILE A 194 9.20 -13.47 21.90
C ILE A 194 9.51 -13.16 23.37
N TYR A 195 8.84 -12.17 23.98
CA TYR A 195 9.07 -11.76 25.36
C TYR A 195 8.04 -12.32 26.36
N LYS A 196 7.37 -13.43 26.01
CA LYS A 196 6.37 -14.06 26.87
C LYS A 196 6.96 -14.40 28.25
N GLY A 197 6.30 -13.91 29.31
CA GLY A 197 6.73 -14.10 30.69
C GLY A 197 7.71 -13.05 31.23
N GLN A 198 8.16 -12.09 30.41
CA GLN A 198 9.08 -11.02 30.81
C GLN A 198 8.51 -9.61 30.58
N TYR A 199 7.19 -9.50 30.41
CA TYR A 199 6.50 -8.23 30.11
C TYR A 199 6.76 -7.15 31.17
N PHE A 200 6.81 -7.55 32.44
CA PHE A 200 6.98 -6.66 33.60
C PHE A 200 8.38 -6.72 34.22
N ALA A 201 9.37 -7.28 33.50
CA ALA A 201 10.72 -7.49 34.05
C ALA A 201 11.48 -6.18 34.30
N SER A 202 11.18 -5.10 33.58
CA SER A 202 11.77 -3.77 33.80
C SER A 202 10.82 -2.67 33.33
N PRO A 203 10.96 -1.42 33.82
CA PRO A 203 10.14 -0.29 33.35
C PRO A 203 10.19 -0.11 31.82
N MET A 204 11.35 -0.35 31.21
CA MET A 204 11.52 -0.31 29.76
C MET A 204 10.76 -1.46 29.06
N LYS A 205 10.74 -2.66 29.63
CA LYS A 205 9.94 -3.77 29.10
C LYS A 205 8.44 -3.53 29.23
N ILE A 206 8.00 -2.90 30.32
CA ILE A 206 6.60 -2.51 30.51
C ILE A 206 6.20 -1.51 29.42
N PHE A 207 7.01 -0.47 29.21
CA PHE A 207 6.78 0.51 28.16
C PHE A 207 6.72 -0.13 26.77
N LEU A 208 7.70 -0.98 26.42
CA LEU A 208 7.69 -1.68 25.13
C LEU A 208 6.50 -2.64 24.99
N THR A 209 6.09 -3.30 26.07
CA THR A 209 4.88 -4.15 26.06
C THR A 209 3.66 -3.32 25.75
N LEU A 210 3.49 -2.18 26.41
CA LEU A 210 2.37 -1.27 26.15
C LEU A 210 2.39 -0.78 24.70
N CYS A 211 3.54 -0.35 24.17
CA CYS A 211 3.66 0.06 22.78
C CYS A 211 3.24 -1.05 21.80
N ASN A 212 3.68 -2.29 22.02
CA ASN A 212 3.35 -3.42 21.14
C ASN A 212 1.88 -3.86 21.26
N VAL A 213 1.28 -3.77 22.45
CA VAL A 213 -0.17 -3.96 22.63
C VAL A 213 -0.94 -2.87 21.88
N CYS A 214 -0.52 -1.61 21.99
CA CYS A 214 -1.12 -0.51 21.24
C CYS A 214 -0.99 -0.73 19.72
N LEU A 215 0.15 -1.19 19.21
CA LEU A 215 0.32 -1.54 17.80
C LEU A 215 -0.67 -2.62 17.35
N PHE A 216 -0.85 -3.67 18.16
CA PHE A 216 -1.83 -4.70 17.87
C PHE A 216 -3.26 -4.13 17.80
N ILE A 217 -3.64 -3.31 18.78
CA ILE A 217 -4.95 -2.64 18.79
C ILE A 217 -5.10 -1.73 17.57
N PHE A 218 -4.08 -0.96 17.19
CA PHE A 218 -4.09 -0.16 15.96
C PHE A 218 -4.29 -1.02 14.72
N GLY A 219 -3.62 -2.17 14.62
CA GLY A 219 -3.84 -3.12 13.52
C GLY A 219 -5.29 -3.58 13.44
N VAL A 220 -5.87 -3.98 14.57
CA VAL A 220 -7.28 -4.41 14.63
C VAL A 220 -8.24 -3.26 14.29
N MET A 221 -8.00 -2.07 14.82
CA MET A 221 -8.83 -0.89 14.55
C MET A 221 -8.77 -0.48 13.07
N ILE A 222 -7.58 -0.41 12.47
CA ILE A 222 -7.41 -0.09 11.05
C ILE A 222 -8.09 -1.16 10.17
N CYS A 223 -8.00 -2.44 10.55
CA CYS A 223 -8.69 -3.51 9.86
C CYS A 223 -10.21 -3.33 9.93
N ALA A 224 -10.79 -3.23 11.12
CA ALA A 224 -12.24 -3.18 11.31
C ALA A 224 -12.84 -1.87 10.75
N LEU A 225 -12.31 -0.72 11.15
CA LEU A 225 -12.80 0.58 10.71
C LEU A 225 -12.49 0.82 9.24
N GLY A 226 -11.31 0.40 8.75
CA GLY A 226 -10.93 0.56 7.36
C GLY A 226 -11.79 -0.28 6.42
N LEU A 227 -12.16 -1.51 6.83
CA LEU A 227 -13.10 -2.34 6.09
C LEU A 227 -14.48 -1.71 6.02
N TRP A 228 -14.99 -1.24 7.17
CA TRP A 228 -16.27 -0.56 7.24
C TRP A 228 -16.29 0.69 6.34
N VAL A 229 -15.29 1.55 6.47
CA VAL A 229 -15.15 2.80 5.72
C VAL A 229 -15.03 2.53 4.23
N SER A 230 -14.18 1.58 3.83
CA SER A 230 -14.03 1.20 2.41
C SER A 230 -15.33 0.64 1.85
N GLY A 231 -16.03 -0.22 2.59
CA GLY A 231 -17.31 -0.79 2.17
C GLY A 231 -18.39 0.28 1.99
N VAL A 232 -18.50 1.21 2.94
CA VAL A 232 -19.44 2.35 2.85
C VAL A 232 -19.07 3.29 1.71
N ALA A 233 -17.78 3.57 1.51
CA ALA A 233 -17.32 4.42 0.42
C ALA A 233 -17.61 3.81 -0.96
N ILE A 234 -17.41 2.49 -1.12
CA ILE A 234 -17.73 1.75 -2.35
C ILE A 234 -19.25 1.68 -2.56
N HIS A 235 -20.03 1.44 -1.50
CA HIS A 235 -21.50 1.34 -1.60
C HIS A 235 -22.15 2.67 -1.97
N ASN A 236 -21.66 3.78 -1.41
CA ASN A 236 -22.21 5.11 -1.65
C ASN A 236 -21.69 5.74 -2.95
N ASP A 237 -20.71 5.13 -3.61
CA ASP A 237 -20.22 5.63 -4.87
C ASP A 237 -21.29 5.47 -5.96
N LYS A 238 -21.69 6.60 -6.55
CA LYS A 238 -22.76 6.67 -7.56
C LYS A 238 -22.22 6.46 -8.98
N SER A 239 -20.95 6.10 -9.12
CA SER A 239 -20.38 5.69 -10.41
C SER A 239 -21.00 4.35 -10.82
N HIS A 240 -22.10 4.42 -11.57
CA HIS A 240 -22.90 3.27 -12.01
C HIS A 240 -22.21 2.44 -13.10
N GLY A 241 -21.00 1.92 -12.82
CA GLY A 241 -20.49 0.83 -13.63
C GLY A 241 -19.09 0.39 -13.27
N SER A 242 -19.03 -0.74 -12.55
CA SER A 242 -17.91 -1.67 -12.69
C SER A 242 -17.74 -2.03 -14.17
N PHE A 243 -16.50 -2.21 -14.63
CA PHE A 243 -16.18 -2.56 -16.02
C PHE A 243 -16.55 -1.49 -17.08
N THR A 244 -16.50 -0.21 -16.71
CA THR A 244 -16.78 0.90 -17.65
C THR A 244 -15.54 1.47 -18.33
N CYS A 245 -14.33 1.07 -17.89
CA CYS A 245 -13.05 1.69 -18.27
C CYS A 245 -13.02 3.22 -18.06
N ALA A 246 -13.88 3.76 -17.18
CA ALA A 246 -13.95 5.17 -16.87
C ALA A 246 -12.72 5.64 -16.06
N ASN A 247 -12.48 6.95 -16.05
CA ASN A 247 -11.39 7.54 -15.28
C ASN A 247 -11.61 7.32 -13.77
N ASN A 248 -10.66 6.65 -13.12
CA ASN A 248 -10.68 6.33 -11.69
C ASN A 248 -9.97 7.39 -10.81
N ALA A 249 -9.49 8.49 -11.42
CA ALA A 249 -8.76 9.55 -10.73
C ALA A 249 -9.69 10.57 -10.04
N ILE A 250 -10.44 10.10 -9.04
CA ILE A 250 -11.42 10.89 -8.25
C ILE A 250 -10.99 10.93 -6.78
#